data_AF-A0A971G5Q1-F1
#
_entry.id   AF-A0A971G5Q1-F1
#
_cell.length_a   1.000
_cell.length_b   1.000
_cell.length_c   1.000
_cell.angle_alpha   90.00
_cell.angle_beta   90.00
_cell.angle_gamma   90.00
#
_symmetry.space_group_name_H-M   'P 1'
#
loop_
_entity.id
_entity.type
_entity.pdbx_description
1 polymer ?
#
loop_
_entity_poly.entity_id
_entity_poly.type
_entity_poly.pdbx_seq_one_letter_code
_entity_poly.pdbx_strand_id
1 'polypeptide(L)'
;MEAPDETRDSTGFLDADLASPQEVLHYLTAIMRGVNPLPQGEDPAGSARPAPSTSERMKAAELLGKRYRLFSETAPQPEALPVIVDDIAGGRQP
;
A
#
# COMPACT_ATOMS: atom_id res chain seq x y z
N MET A 1 -22.51 -3.22 -38.14
CA MET A 1 -21.10 -2.83 -37.93
C MET A 1 -20.99 -2.59 -36.44
N GLU A 2 -20.63 -3.64 -35.70
CA GLU A 2 -20.54 -3.60 -34.24
C GLU A 2 -19.18 -2.96 -33.89
N ALA A 3 -19.20 -1.95 -33.02
CA ALA A 3 -17.98 -1.28 -32.59
C ALA A 3 -17.08 -2.28 -31.84
N PRO A 4 -15.74 -2.23 -32.01
CA PRO A 4 -14.84 -3.10 -31.26
C PRO A 4 -14.98 -2.84 -29.75
N ASP A 5 -15.09 -3.93 -28.97
CA ASP A 5 -15.08 -3.98 -27.50
C ASP A 5 -13.70 -3.54 -26.98
N GLU A 6 -13.44 -2.25 -27.04
CA GLU A 6 -12.23 -1.62 -26.55
C GLU A 6 -12.47 -1.29 -25.08
N THR A 7 -11.89 -2.06 -24.13
CA THR A 7 -11.48 -1.63 -22.76
C THR A 7 -11.36 -2.75 -21.70
N ARG A 8 -11.62 -4.03 -22.00
CA ARG A 8 -11.38 -5.09 -21.02
C ARG A 8 -9.90 -5.52 -20.99
N ASP A 9 -9.24 -5.37 -19.84
CA ASP A 9 -7.93 -5.99 -19.63
C ASP A 9 -8.06 -7.52 -19.61
N SER A 10 -6.94 -8.22 -19.75
CA SER A 10 -6.74 -9.67 -19.63
C SER A 10 -7.35 -10.31 -18.37
N THR A 11 -7.68 -9.52 -17.35
CA THR A 11 -8.40 -9.94 -16.13
C THR A 11 -9.91 -9.75 -16.18
N GLY A 12 -10.44 -9.12 -17.24
CA GLY A 12 -11.87 -8.83 -17.44
C GLY A 12 -12.37 -7.56 -16.74
N PHE A 13 -11.50 -6.82 -16.06
CA PHE A 13 -11.81 -5.54 -15.43
C PHE A 13 -11.50 -4.37 -16.36
N LEU A 14 -12.26 -3.29 -16.19
CA LEU A 14 -12.00 -2.00 -16.82
C LEU A 14 -11.13 -1.15 -15.87
N ASP A 15 -10.37 -0.18 -16.39
CA ASP A 15 -9.63 0.76 -15.55
C ASP A 15 -10.55 1.53 -14.57
N ALA A 16 -11.80 1.74 -14.96
CA ALA A 16 -12.83 2.36 -14.12
C ALA A 16 -13.22 1.51 -12.88
N ASP A 17 -12.92 0.21 -12.88
CA ASP A 17 -13.17 -0.69 -11.75
C ASP A 17 -12.05 -0.58 -10.69
N LEU A 18 -10.91 0.03 -11.03
CA LEU A 18 -9.78 0.16 -10.13
C LEU A 18 -9.99 1.35 -9.18
N ALA A 19 -9.93 1.09 -7.88
CA ALA A 19 -10.00 2.14 -6.87
C ALA A 19 -8.84 3.14 -7.04
N SER A 20 -9.20 4.42 -7.14
CA SER A 20 -8.24 5.52 -7.13
C SER A 20 -7.51 5.61 -5.79
N PRO A 21 -6.31 6.23 -5.75
CA PRO A 21 -5.60 6.46 -4.49
C PRO A 21 -6.45 7.19 -3.44
N GLN A 22 -7.28 8.14 -3.86
CA GLN A 22 -8.17 8.89 -3.01
C GLN A 22 -9.26 7.99 -2.42
N GLU A 23 -9.88 7.12 -3.21
CA GLU A 23 -10.89 6.17 -2.72
C GLU A 23 -10.31 5.21 -1.70
N VAL A 24 -9.09 4.70 -1.93
CA VAL A 24 -8.39 3.86 -0.95
C VAL A 24 -8.19 4.61 0.38
N LEU A 25 -7.79 5.89 0.33
CA LEU A 25 -7.61 6.69 1.55
C LEU A 25 -8.94 6.97 2.27
N HIS A 26 -10.01 7.25 1.55
CA HIS A 26 -11.35 7.42 2.14
C HIS A 26 -11.83 6.13 2.81
N TYR A 27 -11.67 5.00 2.12
CA TYR A 27 -12.03 3.69 2.63
C TYR A 27 -11.27 3.37 3.93
N LEU A 28 -9.94 3.47 3.92
CA LEU A 28 -9.12 3.22 5.11
C LEU A 28 -9.45 4.20 6.25
N THR A 29 -9.76 5.46 5.94
CA THR A 29 -10.16 6.45 6.95
C THR A 29 -11.49 6.08 7.61
N ALA A 30 -12.48 5.62 6.84
CA ALA A 30 -13.75 5.15 7.37
C ALA A 30 -13.54 3.95 8.30
N ILE A 31 -12.77 2.95 7.86
CA ILE A 31 -12.42 1.78 8.67
C ILE A 31 -11.73 2.19 9.96
N MET A 32 -10.69 3.04 9.90
CA MET A 32 -9.97 3.53 11.08
C MET A 32 -10.90 4.21 12.09
N ARG A 33 -11.94 4.91 11.62
CA ARG A 33 -12.95 5.57 12.45
C ARG A 33 -14.07 4.63 12.93
N GLY A 34 -14.03 3.35 12.57
CA GLY A 34 -15.07 2.38 12.91
C GLY A 34 -16.36 2.54 12.11
N VAL A 35 -16.29 3.24 10.96
CA VAL A 35 -17.41 3.38 10.03
C VAL A 35 -17.26 2.30 8.95
N ASN A 36 -18.34 1.57 8.68
CA ASN A 36 -18.38 0.64 7.56
C ASN A 36 -18.63 1.43 6.26
N PRO A 37 -17.67 1.52 5.33
CA PRO A 37 -17.82 2.31 4.10
C PRO A 37 -18.67 1.60 3.04
N LEU A 38 -18.96 0.31 3.23
CA LEU A 38 -19.82 -0.44 2.33
C LEU A 38 -21.27 -0.25 2.76
N PRO A 39 -22.22 -0.14 1.82
CA PRO A 39 -23.64 -0.19 2.16
C PRO A 39 -23.91 -1.45 2.99
N GLN A 40 -24.87 -1.35 3.92
CA GLN A 40 -25.43 -2.49 4.65
C GLN A 40 -26.02 -3.48 3.65
N GLY A 41 -25.17 -4.26 2.99
CA GLY A 41 -25.57 -5.52 2.41
C GLY A 41 -25.92 -6.38 3.61
N GLU A 42 -27.21 -6.62 3.81
CA GLU A 42 -27.67 -7.71 4.64
C GLU A 42 -26.82 -8.92 4.29
N ASP A 43 -26.19 -9.54 5.29
CA ASP A 43 -25.68 -10.88 5.07
C ASP A 43 -26.86 -11.77 4.59
N PRO A 44 -26.63 -12.94 3.99
CA PRO A 44 -27.74 -13.83 3.60
C PRO A 44 -28.66 -14.22 4.78
N ALA A 45 -28.33 -13.85 6.02
CA ALA A 45 -29.12 -14.01 7.24
C ALA A 45 -29.83 -12.71 7.71
N GLY A 46 -29.84 -11.63 6.92
CA GLY A 46 -30.52 -10.37 7.25
C GLY A 46 -29.84 -9.52 8.33
N SER A 47 -28.61 -9.85 8.72
CA SER A 47 -27.90 -9.18 9.80
C SER A 47 -27.08 -8.00 9.29
N ALA A 48 -27.18 -6.88 10.02
CA ALA A 48 -26.40 -5.69 9.74
C ALA A 48 -24.91 -6.03 9.90
N ARG A 49 -24.09 -5.68 8.91
CA ARG A 49 -22.65 -5.96 8.97
C ARG A 49 -22.04 -5.24 10.17
N PRO A 50 -21.29 -5.94 11.03
CA PRO A 50 -20.72 -5.34 12.24
C PRO A 50 -19.74 -4.21 11.88
N ALA A 51 -19.62 -3.26 12.80
CA ALA A 51 -18.60 -2.22 12.70
C ALA A 51 -17.20 -2.85 12.65
N PRO A 52 -16.22 -2.20 11.98
CA PRO A 52 -14.86 -2.70 11.91
C PRO A 52 -14.27 -2.99 13.29
N SER A 53 -13.69 -4.17 13.44
CA SER A 53 -13.03 -4.65 14.64
C SER A 53 -11.81 -3.79 15.00
N THR A 54 -11.39 -3.83 16.28
CA THR A 54 -10.19 -3.09 16.72
C THR A 54 -8.95 -3.43 15.90
N SER A 55 -8.79 -4.68 15.48
CA SER A 55 -7.66 -5.10 14.63
C SER A 55 -7.70 -4.43 13.26
N GLU A 56 -8.87 -4.41 12.60
CA GLU A 56 -9.04 -3.75 11.30
C GLU A 56 -8.78 -2.24 11.40
N ARG A 57 -9.25 -1.59 12.48
CA ARG A 57 -8.97 -0.15 12.72
C ARG A 57 -7.48 0.12 12.92
N MET A 58 -6.80 -0.72 13.71
CA MET A 58 -5.35 -0.62 13.91
C MET A 58 -4.59 -0.80 12.59
N LYS A 59 -5.01 -1.76 11.76
CA LYS A 59 -4.38 -1.98 10.46
C LYS A 59 -4.58 -0.79 9.52
N ALA A 60 -5.77 -0.21 9.49
CA ALA A 60 -6.04 0.99 8.70
C ALA A 60 -5.18 2.18 9.17
N ALA A 61 -5.04 2.37 10.48
CA ALA A 61 -4.16 3.40 11.06
C ALA A 61 -2.69 3.19 10.66
N GLU A 62 -2.21 1.94 10.67
CA GLU A 62 -0.86 1.59 10.24
C GLU A 62 -0.63 1.96 8.76
N LEU A 63 -1.56 1.58 7.88
CA LEU A 63 -1.44 1.86 6.43
C LEU A 63 -1.48 3.36 6.13
N LEU A 64 -2.36 4.11 6.80
CA LEU A 64 -2.42 5.57 6.69
C LEU A 64 -1.15 6.22 7.22
N GLY A 65 -0.65 5.78 8.38
CA GLY A 65 0.61 6.29 8.94
C GLY A 65 1.81 6.01 8.03
N LYS A 66 1.87 4.84 7.38
CA LYS A 66 2.88 4.52 6.36
C LYS A 66 2.81 5.47 5.16
N ARG A 67 1.60 5.75 4.64
CA ARG A 67 1.41 6.71 3.53
C ARG A 67 1.93 8.10 3.88
N TYR A 68 1.71 8.56 5.10
CA TYR A 68 2.13 9.89 5.58
C TYR A 68 3.51 9.90 6.26
N ARG A 69 4.25 8.78 6.24
CA ARG A 69 5.58 8.63 6.86
C ARG A 69 5.59 9.04 8.35
N LEU A 70 4.52 8.70 9.08
CA LEU A 70 4.41 8.99 10.52
C LEU A 70 5.25 8.03 11.37
N PHE A 71 5.63 6.89 10.82
CA PHE A 71 6.46 5.91 11.50
C PHE A 71 7.88 5.98 10.95
N SER A 72 8.87 5.89 11.85
CA SER A 72 10.27 5.70 11.49
C SER A 72 10.68 4.29 11.88
N GLU A 73 11.22 3.54 10.92
CA GLU A 73 11.88 2.27 11.20
C GLU A 73 13.37 2.57 11.41
N THR A 74 13.86 2.38 12.63
CA THR A 74 15.29 2.47 12.91
C THR A 74 15.94 1.19 12.40
N ALA A 75 16.40 1.21 11.15
CA ALA A 75 17.29 0.17 10.66
C ALA A 75 18.68 0.35 11.30
N PRO A 76 19.35 -0.72 11.77
CA PRO A 76 20.75 -0.64 12.13
C PRO A 76 21.53 -0.15 10.90
N GLN A 77 22.36 0.87 11.10
CA GLN A 77 23.21 1.38 10.03
C GLN A 77 24.15 0.23 9.62
N PRO A 78 24.23 -0.13 8.32
CA PRO A 78 25.17 -1.15 7.90
C PRO A 78 26.56 -0.68 8.33
N GLU A 79 27.25 -1.53 9.08
CA GLU A 79 28.61 -1.28 9.53
C GLU A 79 29.44 -0.96 8.29
N ALA A 80 30.10 0.19 8.27
CA ALA A 80 30.85 0.62 7.10
C ALA A 80 31.91 -0.45 6.79
N LEU A 81 31.72 -1.19 5.69
CA LEU A 81 32.72 -2.15 5.24
C LEU A 81 34.01 -1.38 4.95
N PRO A 82 35.18 -1.83 5.45
CA PRO A 82 36.43 -1.14 5.21
C PRO A 82 36.70 -1.09 3.70
N VAL A 83 36.87 0.12 3.16
CA VAL A 83 37.30 0.35 1.78
C VAL A 83 38.83 0.40 1.78
N ILE A 84 39.46 -0.57 1.13
CA ILE A 84 40.90 -0.54 0.89
C ILE A 84 41.15 0.37 -0.32
N VAL A 85 41.80 1.50 -0.09
CA VAL A 85 42.29 2.39 -1.15
C VAL A 85 43.79 2.13 -1.28
N ASP A 86 44.21 1.56 -2.40
CA ASP A 86 45.62 1.39 -2.74
C ASP A 86 46.06 2.59 -3.61
N ASP A 87 46.87 3.46 -3.03
CA ASP A 87 47.39 4.69 -3.65
C ASP A 87 48.84 4.53 -4.13
N ILE A 88 49.37 3.32 -4.13
CA ILE A 88 50.76 3.05 -4.52
C ILE A 88 50.82 2.93 -6.05
N ALA A 89 51.18 4.03 -6.71
CA ALA A 89 51.59 4.00 -8.11
C ALA A 89 52.84 3.12 -8.24
N GLY A 90 52.67 1.90 -8.75
CA GLY A 90 53.73 0.94 -9.00
C GLY A 90 54.81 1.51 -9.92
N GLY A 91 55.80 2.19 -9.32
CA GLY A 91 56.98 2.69 -9.98
C GLY A 91 57.87 1.53 -10.37
N ARG A 92 57.74 1.05 -11.61
CA ARG A 92 58.83 0.38 -12.31
C ARG A 92 59.91 1.43 -12.58
N GLN A 93 60.92 1.52 -11.72
CA GLN A 93 62.15 2.22 -12.08
C GLN A 93 63.04 1.27 -12.91
N PRO A 94 63.67 1.76 -14.00
CA PRO A 94 64.51 0.97 -14.90
C PRO A 94 65.79 0.44 -14.25
#